data_AF-A0A1H6FME5-F1
#
_entry.id   AF-A0A1H6FME5-F1
#
_cell.length_a   1.000
_cell.length_b   1.000
_cell.length_c   1.000
_cell.angle_alpha   90.00
_cell.angle_beta   90.00
_cell.angle_gamma   90.00
#
_symmetry.space_group_name_H-M   'P 1'
#
loop_
_entity.id
_entity.type
_entity.pdbx_description
1 polymer ?
#
loop_
_entity_poly.entity_id
_entity_poly.type
_entity_poly.pdbx_seq_one_letter_code
_entity_poly.pdbx_strand_id
1 'polypeptide(L)'
;MSGRPSRCALRYERPPLIDESIWQSKVLPELVGVRAPGELSQVPSRPLRRRQLELPGVPLPPAAMPLWHRGRPRKRWTYMLFASRELVACAAVAEIAGLPRRWWAIATPDGALVGRAAPFLRRFSVAPERVYVRCGATEFTLEASPGGEVEVISPTGRSFAWTRKRYGPARARLRRNRTTQNFEGGALLDESAGYHPRRTRWRWCAGVGTASSGETVAWNPVRGIHDSPQASERTVWVAGEPYEVPAVEFEDDLTAVHCPDESTTLHFRPWSKRSERLRLGLIAIDYRQPFGAFSGELPGGLRLVTGTGVMEFHDARW
;
A
#
# COMPACT_ATOMS: atom_id res chain seq x y z
N MET A 1 -6.80 -7.57 63.89
CA MET A 1 -6.17 -6.29 63.49
C MET A 1 -4.78 -6.60 62.94
N SER A 2 -4.74 -7.09 61.70
CA SER A 2 -4.28 -6.34 60.51
C SER A 2 -2.81 -5.91 60.58
N GLY A 3 -1.93 -6.85 60.23
CA GLY A 3 -0.54 -6.56 59.89
C GLY A 3 -0.45 -5.71 58.62
N ARG A 4 0.49 -4.76 58.61
CA ARG A 4 0.98 -4.08 57.40
C ARG A 4 2.38 -4.62 57.12
N PRO A 5 2.61 -5.36 56.01
CA PRO A 5 3.95 -5.54 55.50
C PRO A 5 4.33 -4.39 54.57
N SER A 6 5.47 -3.80 54.90
CA SER A 6 6.57 -3.34 54.02
C SER A 6 6.22 -2.97 52.57
N ARG A 7 6.31 -1.67 52.27
CA ARG A 7 6.39 -1.14 50.92
C ARG A 7 7.67 -1.63 50.25
N CYS A 8 7.57 -2.66 49.41
CA CYS A 8 8.59 -2.97 48.41
C CYS A 8 8.42 -1.96 47.26
N ALA A 9 9.31 -0.98 47.19
CA ALA A 9 9.36 0.01 46.12
C ALA A 9 9.93 -0.64 44.86
N LEU A 10 9.07 -1.00 43.91
CA LEU A 10 9.50 -1.32 42.55
C LEU A 10 9.98 -0.02 41.88
N ARG A 11 11.30 0.13 41.75
CA ARG A 11 11.93 1.14 40.89
C ARG A 11 11.45 0.90 39.46
N TYR A 12 10.62 1.80 38.96
CA TYR A 12 10.34 1.95 37.54
C TYR A 12 11.56 2.60 36.90
N GLU A 13 12.40 1.82 36.22
CA GLU A 13 13.34 2.37 35.25
C GLU A 13 12.52 2.90 34.07
N ARG A 14 12.63 4.20 33.81
CA ARG A 14 12.06 4.81 32.61
C ARG A 14 12.73 4.15 31.40
N PRO A 15 11.98 3.65 30.40
CA PRO A 15 12.60 3.34 29.12
C PRO A 15 13.27 4.61 28.58
N PRO A 16 14.42 4.50 27.89
CA PRO A 16 15.14 5.65 27.40
C PRO A 16 14.21 6.52 26.56
N LEU A 17 14.20 7.81 26.86
CA LEU A 17 13.55 8.83 26.05
C LEU A 17 14.12 8.67 24.63
N ILE A 18 13.26 8.33 23.67
CA ILE A 18 13.59 8.44 22.25
C ILE A 18 14.00 9.90 22.06
N ASP A 19 15.23 10.10 21.62
CA ASP A 19 15.80 11.40 21.39
C ASP A 19 15.00 12.12 20.28
N GLU A 20 14.18 13.09 20.69
CA GLU A 20 13.39 13.94 19.80
C GLU A 20 14.28 14.82 18.90
N SER A 21 15.61 14.89 19.14
CA SER A 21 16.57 15.61 18.31
C SER A 21 16.75 14.99 16.91
N ILE A 22 16.42 13.70 16.74
CA ILE A 22 16.50 13.01 15.44
C ILE A 22 15.47 13.57 14.44
N TRP A 23 14.41 14.23 14.91
CA TRP A 23 13.38 14.85 14.08
C TRP A 23 13.64 16.33 13.76
N GLN A 24 14.77 16.90 14.19
CA GLN A 24 15.13 18.31 13.93
C GLN A 24 16.15 18.51 12.79
N SER A 25 16.45 17.51 11.97
CA SER A 25 17.25 17.74 10.75
C SER A 25 16.38 18.37 9.65
N LYS A 26 16.26 19.70 9.70
CA LYS A 26 16.02 20.52 8.50
C LYS A 26 17.27 20.42 7.62
N VAL A 27 17.38 19.38 6.82
CA VAL A 27 18.20 19.41 5.61
C VAL A 27 17.25 19.71 4.47
N LEU A 28 17.03 21.00 4.23
CA LEU A 28 16.63 21.47 2.91
C LEU A 28 17.86 21.22 2.01
N PRO A 29 17.79 20.39 0.97
CA PRO A 29 18.85 20.38 -0.01
C PRO A 29 18.90 21.78 -0.62
N GLU A 30 20.11 22.36 -0.65
CA GLU A 30 20.39 23.58 -1.40
C GLU A 30 19.82 23.46 -2.81
N LEU A 31 19.04 24.46 -3.22
CA LEU A 31 18.53 24.62 -4.58
C LEU A 31 19.71 24.92 -5.51
N VAL A 32 20.47 23.89 -5.87
CA VAL A 32 21.50 23.97 -6.90
C VAL A 32 20.78 23.90 -8.26
N GLY A 33 20.72 25.05 -8.92
CA GLY A 33 20.54 25.21 -10.37
C GLY A 33 19.40 24.42 -11.01
N VAL A 34 18.16 24.91 -10.86
CA VAL A 34 17.03 24.47 -11.70
C VAL A 34 17.32 24.87 -13.15
N ARG A 35 17.86 23.93 -13.95
CA ARG A 35 17.74 24.03 -15.41
C ARG A 35 16.25 24.07 -15.74
N ALA A 36 15.87 24.99 -16.62
CA ALA A 36 14.51 25.06 -17.15
C ALA A 36 14.03 23.66 -17.59
N PRO A 37 12.75 23.30 -17.37
CA PRO A 37 12.25 21.99 -17.73
C PRO A 37 12.39 21.79 -19.25
N GLY A 38 13.38 20.98 -19.64
CA GLY A 38 13.40 20.40 -20.98
C GLY A 38 12.07 19.69 -21.19
N GLU A 39 11.52 19.79 -22.40
CA GLU A 39 10.28 19.11 -22.76
C GLU A 39 10.28 17.67 -22.25
N LEU A 40 9.26 17.29 -21.49
CA LEU A 40 8.95 15.92 -21.10
C LEU A 40 8.52 15.12 -22.34
N SER A 41 9.43 15.00 -23.31
CA SER A 41 9.15 14.58 -24.68
C SER A 41 9.10 13.07 -24.85
N GLN A 42 9.51 12.27 -23.85
CA GLN A 42 9.65 10.82 -23.98
C GLN A 42 8.71 10.03 -23.05
N VAL A 43 7.40 10.24 -23.20
CA VAL A 43 6.43 9.26 -22.69
C VAL A 43 6.70 7.93 -23.39
N PRO A 44 6.92 6.80 -22.68
CA PRO A 44 7.11 5.51 -23.33
C PRO A 44 5.92 5.19 -24.23
N SER A 45 6.18 4.84 -25.49
CA SER A 45 5.12 4.46 -26.45
C SER A 45 4.45 3.13 -26.09
N ARG A 46 5.11 2.33 -25.26
CA ARG A 46 4.64 1.04 -24.75
C ARG A 46 4.95 0.90 -23.25
N PRO A 47 4.21 0.06 -22.53
CA PRO A 47 4.52 -0.31 -21.15
C PRO A 47 5.92 -0.94 -21.03
N LEU A 48 6.59 -0.66 -19.92
CA LEU A 48 7.86 -1.26 -19.55
C LEU A 48 7.76 -1.78 -18.12
N ARG A 49 8.25 -3.01 -17.89
CA ARG A 49 8.34 -3.67 -16.59
C ARG A 49 9.77 -4.11 -16.35
N ARG A 50 10.36 -3.71 -15.22
CA ARG A 50 11.74 -4.08 -14.82
C ARG A 50 11.83 -4.22 -13.30
N ARG A 51 12.91 -4.84 -12.81
CA ARG A 51 13.23 -4.83 -11.38
C ARG A 51 13.62 -3.43 -10.89
N GLN A 52 14.25 -2.65 -11.75
CA GLN A 52 14.58 -1.24 -11.54
C GLN A 52 14.47 -0.50 -12.88
N LEU A 53 13.78 0.64 -12.92
CA LEU A 53 13.63 1.44 -14.14
C LEU A 53 14.52 2.68 -14.09
N GLU A 54 15.39 2.82 -15.08
CA GLU A 54 16.08 4.08 -15.39
C GLU A 54 15.64 4.54 -16.78
N LEU A 55 14.95 5.69 -16.83
CA LEU A 55 14.44 6.27 -18.07
C LEU A 55 14.96 7.70 -18.21
N PRO A 56 16.03 7.90 -19.00
CA PRO A 56 16.57 9.23 -19.26
C PRO A 56 15.47 10.19 -19.74
N GLY A 57 15.35 11.35 -19.11
CA GLY A 57 14.37 12.37 -19.48
C GLY A 57 12.94 12.17 -18.94
N VAL A 58 12.66 11.08 -18.21
CA VAL A 58 11.37 10.86 -17.54
C VAL A 58 11.58 10.92 -16.02
N PRO A 59 11.10 11.97 -15.31
CA PRO A 59 11.24 12.04 -13.87
C PRO A 59 10.33 11.01 -13.21
N LEU A 60 10.94 10.07 -12.49
CA LEU A 60 10.26 9.07 -11.67
C LEU A 60 10.70 9.23 -10.20
N PRO A 61 9.84 8.91 -9.21
CA PRO A 61 10.23 8.95 -7.81
C PRO A 61 11.52 8.14 -7.57
N PRO A 62 12.47 8.64 -6.74
CA PRO A 62 12.35 9.80 -5.85
C PRO A 62 12.57 11.16 -6.51
N ALA A 63 12.86 11.22 -7.82
CA ALA A 63 13.06 12.49 -8.51
C ALA A 63 11.80 13.38 -8.46
N ALA A 64 12.02 14.69 -8.47
CA ALA A 64 10.94 15.66 -8.49
C ALA A 64 10.15 15.59 -9.81
N MET A 65 8.85 15.39 -9.70
CA MET A 65 7.93 15.40 -10.85
C MET A 65 7.13 16.71 -10.87
N PRO A 66 6.85 17.32 -12.03
CA PRO A 66 5.96 18.48 -12.12
C PRO A 66 4.58 18.25 -11.52
N LEU A 67 3.94 19.31 -11.01
CA LEU A 67 2.55 19.21 -10.51
C LEU A 67 1.53 19.00 -11.64
N TRP A 68 1.90 19.37 -12.87
CA TRP A 68 1.07 19.27 -14.05
C TRP A 68 1.90 18.80 -15.24
N HIS A 69 1.33 17.92 -16.05
CA HIS A 69 1.92 17.53 -17.33
C HIS A 69 0.82 17.30 -18.35
N ARG A 70 0.91 17.99 -19.50
CA ARG A 70 -0.06 17.89 -20.61
C ARG A 70 -1.54 18.01 -20.14
N GLY A 71 -1.79 18.98 -19.26
CA GLY A 71 -3.13 19.28 -18.71
C GLY A 71 -3.65 18.27 -17.69
N ARG A 72 -2.80 17.36 -17.19
CA ARG A 72 -3.15 16.40 -16.14
C ARG A 72 -2.42 16.75 -14.84
N PRO A 73 -3.12 16.77 -13.69
CA PRO A 73 -2.46 16.94 -12.41
C PRO A 73 -1.66 15.70 -12.05
N ARG A 74 -0.55 15.89 -11.35
CA ARG A 74 0.21 14.81 -10.74
C ARG A 74 -0.62 14.14 -9.68
N LYS A 75 -0.70 12.83 -9.74
CA LYS A 75 -1.16 11.96 -8.67
C LYS A 75 0.03 11.12 -8.21
N ARG A 76 0.24 11.00 -6.91
CA ARG A 76 1.23 10.08 -6.34
C ARG A 76 0.73 9.50 -5.03
N TRP A 77 1.15 8.30 -4.71
CA TRP A 77 0.88 7.70 -3.41
C TRP A 77 1.97 6.73 -2.98
N THR A 78 2.06 6.56 -1.67
CA THR A 78 2.75 5.46 -1.00
C THR A 78 1.74 4.80 -0.10
N TYR A 79 1.53 3.51 -0.30
CA TYR A 79 0.60 2.67 0.43
C TYR A 79 1.36 1.48 0.98
N MET A 80 1.20 1.21 2.27
CA MET A 80 1.79 0.06 2.94
C MET A 80 0.67 -0.85 3.44
N LEU A 81 0.68 -2.10 3.02
CA LEU A 81 -0.10 -3.20 3.60
C LEU A 81 0.79 -3.97 4.58
N PHE A 82 0.25 -4.32 5.74
CA PHE A 82 0.74 -5.41 6.57
C PHE A 82 -0.35 -6.48 6.66
N ALA A 83 0.04 -7.73 6.52
CA ALA A 83 -0.87 -8.86 6.61
C ALA A 83 -0.27 -10.00 7.44
N SER A 84 -1.03 -10.44 8.43
CA SER A 84 -0.84 -11.67 9.18
C SER A 84 -2.18 -12.37 9.36
N ARG A 85 -2.17 -13.61 9.86
CA ARG A 85 -3.39 -14.39 10.15
C ARG A 85 -4.32 -13.69 11.16
N GLU A 86 -3.77 -12.85 12.02
CA GLU A 86 -4.48 -12.23 13.14
C GLU A 86 -4.82 -10.76 12.89
N LEU A 87 -4.15 -10.11 11.94
CA LEU A 87 -4.25 -8.67 11.74
C LEU A 87 -3.89 -8.29 10.30
N VAL A 88 -4.75 -7.47 9.69
CA VAL A 88 -4.42 -6.76 8.44
C VAL A 88 -4.47 -5.27 8.71
N ALA A 89 -3.41 -4.56 8.34
CA ALA A 89 -3.32 -3.11 8.51
C ALA A 89 -2.89 -2.44 7.22
N CYS A 90 -3.36 -1.22 7.00
CA CYS A 90 -2.83 -0.36 5.97
C CYS A 90 -2.54 1.05 6.47
N ALA A 91 -1.58 1.70 5.83
CA ALA A 91 -1.33 3.13 5.98
C ALA A 91 -0.89 3.72 4.65
N ALA A 92 -1.38 4.91 4.34
CA ALA A 92 -1.09 5.54 3.06
C ALA A 92 -1.00 7.06 3.13
N VAL A 93 -0.14 7.59 2.26
CA VAL A 93 -0.07 9.00 1.89
C VAL A 93 -0.34 9.06 0.39
N ALA A 94 -1.39 9.77 -0.01
CA ALA A 94 -1.64 10.11 -1.40
C ALA A 94 -1.60 11.63 -1.58
N GLU A 95 -1.37 12.06 -2.80
CA GLU A 95 -1.37 13.45 -3.19
C GLU A 95 -1.96 13.60 -4.59
N ILE A 96 -2.86 14.57 -4.76
CA ILE A 96 -3.40 14.96 -6.06
C ILE A 96 -3.16 16.46 -6.21
N ALA A 97 -2.40 16.85 -7.24
CA ALA A 97 -2.03 18.26 -7.49
C ALA A 97 -1.44 18.97 -6.26
N GLY A 98 -0.60 18.30 -5.47
CA GLY A 98 -0.03 18.87 -4.24
C GLY A 98 -0.89 18.72 -2.98
N LEU A 99 -2.17 18.37 -3.11
CA LEU A 99 -3.09 18.25 -1.98
C LEU A 99 -2.98 16.86 -1.32
N PRO A 100 -2.50 16.76 -0.08
CA PRO A 100 -2.27 15.47 0.56
C PRO A 100 -3.57 14.87 1.11
N ARG A 101 -3.64 13.55 1.07
CA ARG A 101 -4.64 12.73 1.75
C ARG A 101 -3.93 11.60 2.47
N ARG A 102 -4.25 11.41 3.75
CA ARG A 102 -3.63 10.38 4.59
C ARG A 102 -4.71 9.51 5.18
N TRP A 103 -4.46 8.21 5.25
CA TRP A 103 -5.33 7.29 5.96
C TRP A 103 -4.59 6.09 6.49
N TRP A 104 -5.21 5.42 7.45
CA TRP A 104 -4.81 4.12 7.93
C TRP A 104 -6.04 3.35 8.40
N ALA A 105 -5.91 2.04 8.44
CA ALA A 105 -6.90 1.13 9.00
C ALA A 105 -6.23 -0.13 9.55
N ILE A 106 -6.84 -0.74 10.55
CA ILE A 106 -6.45 -2.01 11.15
C ILE A 106 -7.70 -2.84 11.32
N ALA A 107 -7.72 -4.02 10.72
CA ALA A 107 -8.79 -4.99 10.76
C ALA A 107 -8.32 -6.29 11.41
N THR A 108 -9.23 -6.95 12.14
CA THR A 108 -8.99 -8.26 12.78
C THR A 108 -10.07 -9.26 12.36
N PRO A 109 -9.81 -10.58 12.44
CA PRO A 109 -10.73 -11.63 11.98
C PRO A 109 -12.10 -11.65 12.65
N ASP A 110 -12.22 -11.07 13.84
CA ASP A 110 -13.48 -10.89 14.60
C ASP A 110 -14.39 -9.78 14.03
N GLY A 111 -13.96 -9.13 12.94
CA GLY A 111 -14.71 -8.07 12.27
C GLY A 111 -14.44 -6.67 12.82
N ALA A 112 -13.58 -6.52 13.82
CA ALA A 112 -13.23 -5.19 14.31
C ALA A 112 -12.43 -4.41 13.25
N LEU A 113 -12.73 -3.11 13.16
CA LEU A 113 -12.05 -2.17 12.27
C LEU A 113 -11.84 -0.86 13.02
N VAL A 114 -10.59 -0.39 13.01
CA VAL A 114 -10.25 0.96 13.48
C VAL A 114 -9.43 1.65 12.42
N GLY A 115 -9.70 2.93 12.17
CA GLY A 115 -8.95 3.67 11.18
C GLY A 115 -9.38 5.13 11.14
N ARG A 116 -8.63 5.93 10.40
CA ARG A 116 -8.95 7.34 10.17
C ARG A 116 -8.44 7.77 8.81
N ALA A 117 -9.18 8.67 8.17
CA ALA A 117 -8.74 9.39 6.98
C ALA A 117 -8.84 10.90 7.23
N ALA A 118 -7.81 11.66 6.86
CA ALA A 118 -7.81 13.12 6.93
C ALA A 118 -6.73 13.70 5.99
N PRO A 119 -6.84 14.96 5.56
CA PRO A 119 -5.76 15.65 4.86
C PRO A 119 -4.50 15.73 5.73
N PHE A 120 -4.67 15.96 7.04
CA PHE A 120 -3.60 16.04 8.02
C PHE A 120 -3.85 15.06 9.16
N LEU A 121 -2.84 14.23 9.45
CA LEU A 121 -2.79 13.37 10.62
C LEU A 121 -1.50 13.70 11.37
N ARG A 122 -1.61 14.13 12.63
CA ARG A 122 -0.44 14.28 13.51
C ARG A 122 0.02 12.90 13.94
N ARG A 123 1.33 12.72 14.19
CA ARG A 123 1.92 11.44 14.62
C ARG A 123 1.60 10.29 13.65
N PHE A 124 1.84 10.56 12.38
CA PHE A 124 1.59 9.66 11.28
C PHE A 124 2.75 9.77 10.28
N SER A 125 3.37 8.64 9.94
CA SER A 125 4.35 8.56 8.87
C SER A 125 4.26 7.22 8.15
N VAL A 126 4.50 7.28 6.84
CA VAL A 126 4.62 6.12 5.97
C VAL A 126 5.91 6.32 5.19
N ALA A 127 6.84 5.40 5.38
CA ALA A 127 8.09 5.31 4.66
C ALA A 127 8.22 3.89 4.09
N PRO A 128 9.11 3.65 3.12
CA PRO A 128 9.25 2.34 2.49
C PRO A 128 9.46 1.17 3.44
N GLU A 129 10.16 1.38 4.56
CA GLU A 129 10.49 0.30 5.51
C GLU A 129 9.72 0.41 6.82
N ARG A 130 9.00 1.51 7.04
CA ARG A 130 8.43 1.83 8.35
C ARG A 130 7.11 2.56 8.25
N VAL A 131 6.18 2.18 9.13
CA VAL A 131 4.95 2.94 9.39
C VAL A 131 4.88 3.28 10.87
N TYR A 132 4.49 4.51 11.16
CA TYR A 132 4.11 4.93 12.50
C TYR A 132 2.75 5.61 12.47
N VAL A 133 1.85 5.18 13.34
CA VAL A 133 0.53 5.78 13.52
C VAL A 133 0.24 5.90 14.99
N ARG A 134 -0.19 7.08 15.44
CA ARG A 134 -0.81 7.25 16.76
C ARG A 134 -2.05 8.13 16.67
N CYS A 135 -3.19 7.57 17.07
CA CYS A 135 -4.47 8.26 17.08
C CYS A 135 -5.31 7.83 18.28
N GLY A 136 -5.57 8.77 19.19
CA GLY A 136 -6.26 8.47 20.45
C GLY A 136 -5.49 7.44 21.27
N ALA A 137 -6.17 6.35 21.65
CA ALA A 137 -5.62 5.24 22.42
C ALA A 137 -4.93 4.16 21.55
N THR A 138 -4.89 4.33 20.23
CA THR A 138 -4.27 3.40 19.29
C THR A 138 -2.90 3.92 18.87
N GLU A 139 -1.89 3.08 19.00
CA GLU A 139 -0.56 3.28 18.43
C GLU A 139 -0.16 2.02 17.66
N PHE A 140 0.28 2.19 16.42
CA PHE A 140 0.68 1.12 15.52
C PHE A 140 2.04 1.45 14.92
N THR A 141 2.95 0.49 15.00
CA THR A 141 4.26 0.57 14.34
C THR A 141 4.44 -0.65 13.47
N LEU A 142 5.08 -0.46 12.32
CA LEU A 142 5.44 -1.52 11.39
C LEU A 142 6.89 -1.30 10.97
N GLU A 143 7.65 -2.38 10.95
CA GLU A 143 8.98 -2.45 10.35
C GLU A 143 8.97 -3.57 9.32
N ALA A 144 9.41 -3.29 8.11
CA ALA A 144 9.42 -4.21 6.99
C ALA A 144 10.80 -4.24 6.33
N SER A 145 11.15 -5.40 5.76
CA SER A 145 12.34 -5.57 4.92
C SER A 145 11.91 -5.90 3.48
N PRO A 146 11.27 -4.96 2.77
CA PRO A 146 10.72 -5.23 1.44
C PRO A 146 11.84 -5.44 0.41
N GLY A 147 11.69 -6.48 -0.41
CA GLY A 147 12.52 -6.81 -1.56
C GLY A 147 11.67 -7.17 -2.78
N GLY A 148 12.23 -7.97 -3.69
CA GLY A 148 11.51 -8.49 -4.87
C GLY A 148 10.90 -7.39 -5.74
N GLU A 149 11.65 -6.32 -6.00
CA GLU A 149 11.13 -5.11 -6.62
C GLU A 149 10.61 -5.35 -8.05
N VAL A 150 9.45 -4.74 -8.33
CA VAL A 150 8.88 -4.63 -9.67
C VAL A 150 8.45 -3.20 -9.90
N GLU A 151 9.02 -2.58 -10.92
CA GLU A 151 8.60 -1.28 -11.42
C GLU A 151 7.91 -1.41 -12.77
N VAL A 152 6.84 -0.64 -12.96
CA VAL A 152 6.14 -0.54 -14.23
C VAL A 152 5.88 0.91 -14.57
N ILE A 153 6.17 1.29 -15.81
CA ILE A 153 5.68 2.53 -16.41
C ILE A 153 4.76 2.18 -17.57
N SER A 154 3.68 2.94 -17.74
CA SER A 154 2.77 2.75 -18.87
C SER A 154 2.28 4.08 -19.41
N PRO A 155 2.12 4.23 -20.74
CA PRO A 155 1.43 5.38 -21.30
C PRO A 155 -0.02 5.42 -20.78
N THR A 156 -0.52 6.63 -20.50
CA THR A 156 -1.90 6.86 -20.10
C THR A 156 -2.43 8.16 -20.70
N GLY A 157 -3.36 8.03 -21.64
CA GLY A 157 -3.82 9.16 -22.46
C GLY A 157 -2.64 9.86 -23.14
N ARG A 158 -2.43 11.15 -22.82
CA ARG A 158 -1.31 11.94 -23.35
C ARG A 158 -0.05 11.89 -22.47
N SER A 159 -0.05 11.13 -21.37
CA SER A 159 1.01 11.10 -20.36
C SER A 159 1.39 9.67 -19.97
N PHE A 160 1.86 9.44 -18.74
CA PHE A 160 2.28 8.15 -18.22
C PHE A 160 1.85 8.00 -16.76
N ALA A 161 1.77 6.75 -16.32
CA ALA A 161 1.70 6.35 -14.92
C ALA A 161 2.88 5.42 -14.63
N TRP A 162 3.38 5.48 -13.41
CA TRP A 162 4.45 4.65 -12.88
C TRP A 162 4.01 4.06 -11.54
N THR A 163 4.51 2.86 -11.27
CA THR A 163 4.25 2.09 -10.06
C THR A 163 5.49 1.30 -9.69
N ARG A 164 5.71 1.13 -8.39
CA ARG A 164 6.70 0.24 -7.81
C ARG A 164 6.05 -0.60 -6.73
N LYS A 165 6.16 -1.91 -6.86
CA LYS A 165 5.66 -2.88 -5.89
C LYS A 165 6.83 -3.63 -5.27
N ARG A 166 6.81 -3.77 -3.95
CA ARG A 166 7.79 -4.57 -3.19
C ARG A 166 7.09 -5.38 -2.12
N TYR A 167 7.67 -6.53 -1.81
CA TYR A 167 7.18 -7.44 -0.79
C TYR A 167 8.32 -7.87 0.12
N GLY A 168 8.06 -8.01 1.42
CA GLY A 168 9.01 -8.64 2.33
C GLY A 168 8.45 -8.97 3.70
N PRO A 169 9.23 -9.67 4.54
CA PRO A 169 8.85 -9.96 5.91
C PRO A 169 8.72 -8.67 6.72
N ALA A 170 7.82 -8.69 7.71
CA ALA A 170 7.54 -7.54 8.53
C ALA A 170 7.12 -7.89 9.95
N ARG A 171 7.37 -6.94 10.86
CA ARG A 171 6.97 -6.99 12.26
C ARG A 171 6.10 -5.79 12.58
N ALA A 172 4.95 -6.04 13.19
CA ALA A 172 4.05 -4.99 13.61
C ALA A 172 3.85 -5.02 15.13
N ARG A 173 3.63 -3.84 15.71
CA ARG A 173 3.25 -3.68 17.11
C ARG A 173 2.00 -2.82 17.17
N LEU A 174 0.97 -3.35 17.83
CA LEU A 174 -0.27 -2.63 18.10
C LEU A 174 -0.41 -2.43 19.59
N ARG A 175 -0.49 -1.17 20.01
CA ARG A 175 -0.85 -0.79 21.36
C ARG A 175 -2.25 -0.19 21.34
N ARG A 176 -3.16 -0.78 22.11
CA ARG A 176 -4.51 -0.27 22.38
C ARG A 176 -4.69 -0.14 23.87
N ASN A 177 -4.94 1.08 24.35
CA ASN A 177 -5.02 1.37 25.79
C ASN A 177 -3.72 0.95 26.53
N ARG A 178 -3.83 -0.03 27.43
CA ARG A 178 -2.72 -0.60 28.21
C ARG A 178 -2.19 -1.93 27.64
N THR A 179 -2.81 -2.46 26.59
CA THR A 179 -2.44 -3.74 25.99
C THR A 179 -1.55 -3.50 24.77
N THR A 180 -0.46 -4.27 24.67
CA THR A 180 0.44 -4.27 23.52
C THR A 180 0.51 -5.68 22.96
N GLN A 181 0.35 -5.80 21.64
CA GLN A 181 0.48 -7.05 20.90
C GLN A 181 1.52 -6.88 19.79
N ASN A 182 2.32 -7.91 19.56
CA ASN A 182 3.29 -7.96 18.46
C ASN A 182 2.82 -9.01 17.46
N PHE A 183 3.04 -8.74 16.18
CA PHE A 183 2.64 -9.60 15.08
C PHE A 183 3.82 -9.77 14.13
N GLU A 184 3.96 -10.98 13.61
CA GLU A 184 4.83 -11.29 12.48
C GLU A 184 3.97 -11.54 11.25
N GLY A 185 4.45 -11.11 10.09
CA GLY A 185 3.72 -11.24 8.84
C GLY A 185 4.54 -10.75 7.67
N GLY A 186 3.84 -10.41 6.59
CA GLY A 186 4.45 -9.76 5.43
C GLY A 186 3.93 -8.36 5.24
N ALA A 187 4.73 -7.54 4.55
CA ALA A 187 4.34 -6.22 4.10
C ALA A 187 4.43 -6.11 2.58
N LEU A 188 3.45 -5.42 2.00
CA LEU A 188 3.45 -5.06 0.59
C LEU A 188 3.45 -3.53 0.48
N LEU A 189 4.48 -3.01 -0.17
CA LEU A 189 4.63 -1.60 -0.45
C LEU A 189 4.21 -1.32 -1.88
N ASP A 190 3.25 -0.43 -2.03
CA ASP A 190 2.76 0.10 -3.29
C ASP A 190 3.09 1.60 -3.35
N GLU A 191 4.04 1.94 -4.21
CA GLU A 191 4.29 3.31 -4.61
C GLU A 191 3.77 3.51 -6.02
N SER A 192 3.15 4.65 -6.27
CA SER A 192 2.80 5.04 -7.64
C SER A 192 2.86 6.54 -7.82
N ALA A 193 3.13 6.97 -9.04
CA ALA A 193 3.14 8.36 -9.43
C ALA A 193 2.86 8.51 -10.91
N GLY A 194 2.20 9.60 -11.31
CA GLY A 194 1.94 9.87 -12.71
C GLY A 194 0.77 10.81 -12.93
N TYR A 195 0.26 10.77 -14.15
CA TYR A 195 -0.68 11.75 -14.68
C TYR A 195 -1.87 11.04 -15.33
N HIS A 196 -2.76 10.56 -14.47
CA HIS A 196 -3.87 9.69 -14.87
C HIS A 196 -4.99 10.47 -15.59
N PRO A 197 -5.89 9.75 -16.32
CA PRO A 197 -7.06 10.35 -16.93
C PRO A 197 -8.01 10.96 -15.88
N ARG A 198 -8.82 11.91 -16.33
CA ARG A 198 -9.82 12.66 -15.51
C ARG A 198 -10.69 11.77 -14.64
N ARG A 199 -11.04 10.59 -15.15
CA ARG A 199 -11.67 9.50 -14.42
C ARG A 199 -10.77 8.29 -14.48
N THR A 200 -10.45 7.73 -13.33
CA THR A 200 -9.67 6.50 -13.22
C THR A 200 -10.45 5.54 -12.33
N ARG A 201 -10.63 4.31 -12.82
CA ARG A 201 -11.36 3.26 -12.15
C ARG A 201 -10.52 2.01 -12.13
N TRP A 202 -10.34 1.40 -10.98
CA TRP A 202 -9.64 0.13 -10.85
C TRP A 202 -10.24 -0.75 -9.77
N ARG A 203 -9.89 -2.03 -9.88
CA ARG A 203 -9.99 -3.03 -8.84
C ARG A 203 -8.61 -3.61 -8.59
N TRP A 204 -8.34 -3.91 -7.34
CA TRP A 204 -7.03 -4.34 -6.90
C TRP A 204 -7.19 -5.31 -5.75
N CYS A 205 -6.29 -6.26 -5.62
CA CYS A 205 -6.13 -6.99 -4.39
C CYS A 205 -4.66 -7.18 -4.06
N ALA A 206 -4.39 -7.28 -2.77
CA ALA A 206 -3.07 -7.63 -2.29
C ALA A 206 -3.18 -8.40 -0.99
N GLY A 207 -2.22 -9.29 -0.78
CA GLY A 207 -2.18 -10.08 0.43
C GLY A 207 -0.91 -10.89 0.54
N VAL A 208 -0.81 -11.56 1.68
CA VAL A 208 0.31 -12.44 2.05
C VAL A 208 -0.28 -13.73 2.59
N GLY A 209 0.41 -14.83 2.32
CA GLY A 209 -0.06 -16.16 2.66
C GLY A 209 1.02 -17.23 2.55
N THR A 210 0.57 -18.48 2.58
CA THR A 210 1.39 -19.67 2.41
C THR A 210 0.74 -20.56 1.38
N ALA A 211 1.51 -21.03 0.40
CA ALA A 211 1.04 -21.96 -0.61
C ALA A 211 1.00 -23.40 -0.06
N SER A 212 0.30 -24.31 -0.74
CA SER A 212 0.26 -25.75 -0.40
C SER A 212 1.61 -26.43 -0.53
N SER A 213 2.51 -25.87 -1.33
CA SER A 213 3.92 -26.28 -1.45
C SER A 213 4.79 -25.82 -0.27
N GLY A 214 4.26 -24.98 0.63
CA GLY A 214 4.90 -24.55 1.88
C GLY A 214 5.60 -23.20 1.80
N GLU A 215 5.84 -22.65 0.60
CA GLU A 215 6.46 -21.34 0.45
C GLU A 215 5.53 -20.21 0.91
N THR A 216 6.16 -19.14 1.41
CA THR A 216 5.48 -17.87 1.61
C THR A 216 5.20 -17.22 0.26
N VAL A 217 3.97 -16.74 0.09
CA VAL A 217 3.51 -16.07 -1.12
C VAL A 217 2.91 -14.71 -0.82
N ALA A 218 3.04 -13.79 -1.77
CA ALA A 218 2.33 -12.51 -1.78
C ALA A 218 1.79 -12.22 -3.17
N TRP A 219 0.80 -11.36 -3.29
CA TRP A 219 0.17 -11.07 -4.59
C TRP A 219 -0.27 -9.61 -4.71
N ASN A 220 -0.28 -9.12 -5.94
CA ASN A 220 -0.75 -7.79 -6.37
C ASN A 220 -1.51 -7.87 -7.71
N PRO A 221 -2.66 -8.56 -7.83
CA PRO A 221 -3.50 -8.47 -9.02
C PRO A 221 -4.20 -7.11 -9.11
N VAL A 222 -4.32 -6.58 -10.33
CA VAL A 222 -5.00 -5.32 -10.61
C VAL A 222 -5.73 -5.40 -11.94
N ARG A 223 -6.82 -4.64 -12.04
CA ARG A 223 -7.57 -4.41 -13.26
C ARG A 223 -8.07 -2.96 -13.31
N GLY A 224 -7.81 -2.26 -14.40
CA GLY A 224 -8.18 -0.86 -14.66
C GLY A 224 -6.99 0.11 -14.76
N ILE A 225 -5.79 -0.33 -14.39
CA ILE A 225 -4.53 0.42 -14.48
C ILE A 225 -3.40 -0.56 -14.78
N HIS A 226 -2.39 -0.13 -15.58
CA HIS A 226 -1.29 -1.00 -15.99
C HIS A 226 -1.76 -2.34 -16.62
N ASP A 227 -2.86 -2.29 -17.38
CA ASP A 227 -3.61 -3.48 -17.85
C ASP A 227 -3.03 -4.15 -19.10
N SER A 228 -1.90 -3.70 -19.60
CA SER A 228 -1.26 -4.30 -20.78
C SER A 228 -1.14 -5.82 -20.62
N PRO A 229 -1.36 -6.61 -21.68
CA PRO A 229 -1.24 -8.07 -21.62
C PRO A 229 0.15 -8.53 -21.15
N GLN A 230 1.19 -7.76 -21.46
CA GLN A 230 2.54 -7.92 -20.92
C GLN A 230 3.04 -6.61 -20.31
N ALA A 231 4.01 -6.71 -19.41
CA ALA A 231 4.57 -5.59 -18.64
C ALA A 231 3.52 -4.90 -17.75
N SER A 232 2.68 -5.70 -17.08
CA SER A 232 1.75 -5.24 -16.05
C SER A 232 2.37 -5.20 -14.66
N GLU A 233 1.76 -4.45 -13.74
CA GLU A 233 2.11 -4.51 -12.32
C GLU A 233 1.61 -5.77 -11.62
N ARG A 234 0.74 -6.54 -12.28
CA ARG A 234 0.23 -7.82 -11.78
C ARG A 234 1.38 -8.77 -11.44
N THR A 235 1.56 -9.03 -10.15
CA THR A 235 2.70 -9.78 -9.65
C THR A 235 2.29 -10.74 -8.54
N VAL A 236 2.83 -11.95 -8.57
CA VAL A 236 2.87 -12.88 -7.44
C VAL A 236 4.32 -13.05 -7.02
N TRP A 237 4.59 -12.97 -5.73
CA TRP A 237 5.89 -13.27 -5.15
C TRP A 237 5.86 -14.67 -4.55
N VAL A 238 6.82 -15.50 -4.90
CA VAL A 238 7.02 -16.84 -4.31
C VAL A 238 8.38 -16.87 -3.66
N ALA A 239 8.43 -17.10 -2.35
CA ALA A 239 9.67 -17.02 -1.57
C ALA A 239 10.44 -15.69 -1.77
N GLY A 240 9.71 -14.59 -2.03
CA GLY A 240 10.29 -13.26 -2.27
C GLY A 240 10.63 -12.94 -3.72
N GLU A 241 10.60 -13.92 -4.63
CA GLU A 241 10.88 -13.70 -6.05
C GLU A 241 9.62 -13.30 -6.83
N PRO A 242 9.64 -12.20 -7.59
CA PRO A 242 8.47 -11.70 -8.31
C PRO A 242 8.25 -12.38 -9.68
N TYR A 243 7.00 -12.76 -9.95
CA TYR A 243 6.53 -13.31 -11.22
C TYR A 243 5.36 -12.48 -11.76
N GLU A 244 5.43 -12.09 -13.04
CA GLU A 244 4.27 -11.47 -13.69
C GLU A 244 3.17 -12.52 -13.88
N VAL A 245 1.92 -12.14 -13.61
CA VAL A 245 0.77 -13.03 -13.82
C VAL A 245 -0.18 -12.49 -14.89
N PRO A 246 -0.96 -13.36 -15.54
CA PRO A 246 -1.93 -12.95 -16.56
C PRO A 246 -2.97 -11.93 -16.07
N ALA A 247 -3.77 -11.43 -17.01
CA ALA A 247 -4.94 -10.62 -16.66
C ALA A 247 -5.89 -11.40 -15.73
N VAL A 248 -6.62 -10.64 -14.91
CA VAL A 248 -7.62 -11.18 -13.99
C VAL A 248 -8.89 -10.35 -14.07
N GLU A 249 -10.01 -10.96 -13.74
CA GLU A 249 -11.28 -10.26 -13.53
C GLU A 249 -11.69 -10.36 -12.05
N PHE A 250 -12.42 -9.34 -11.60
CA PHE A 250 -12.86 -9.20 -10.22
C PHE A 250 -14.37 -9.19 -10.20
N GLU A 251 -14.96 -9.91 -9.25
CA GLU A 251 -16.39 -9.82 -8.97
C GLU A 251 -16.78 -8.40 -8.52
N ASP A 252 -17.99 -7.97 -8.89
CA ASP A 252 -18.47 -6.61 -8.61
C ASP A 252 -18.59 -6.32 -7.10
N ASP A 253 -18.87 -7.36 -6.32
CA ASP A 253 -19.01 -7.36 -4.87
C ASP A 253 -17.67 -7.57 -4.12
N LEU A 254 -16.58 -7.80 -4.85
CA LEU A 254 -15.22 -8.06 -4.34
C LEU A 254 -15.08 -9.36 -3.54
N THR A 255 -15.90 -10.39 -3.84
CA THR A 255 -15.81 -11.70 -3.18
C THR A 255 -14.88 -12.68 -3.88
N ALA A 256 -14.48 -12.42 -5.13
CA ALA A 256 -13.52 -13.25 -5.84
C ALA A 256 -12.74 -12.51 -6.93
N VAL A 257 -11.61 -13.10 -7.32
CA VAL A 257 -10.79 -12.77 -8.47
C VAL A 257 -10.54 -14.05 -9.25
N HIS A 258 -10.75 -14.03 -10.56
CA HIS A 258 -10.55 -15.21 -11.41
C HIS A 258 -9.72 -14.87 -12.65
N CYS A 259 -9.02 -15.86 -13.20
CA CYS A 259 -8.46 -15.74 -14.54
C CYS A 259 -9.60 -15.72 -15.58
N PRO A 260 -9.48 -14.99 -16.71
CA PRO A 260 -10.52 -14.93 -17.75
C PRO A 260 -10.90 -16.29 -18.36
N ASP A 261 -10.01 -17.27 -18.30
CA ASP A 261 -10.24 -18.65 -18.73
C ASP A 261 -10.80 -19.56 -17.62
N GLU A 262 -11.15 -18.97 -16.47
CA GLU A 262 -11.66 -19.64 -15.26
C GLU A 262 -10.72 -20.73 -14.70
N SER A 263 -9.45 -20.75 -15.13
CA SER A 263 -8.46 -21.76 -14.71
C SER A 263 -8.14 -21.70 -13.21
N THR A 264 -8.24 -20.52 -12.60
CA THR A 264 -8.01 -20.30 -11.17
C THR A 264 -9.00 -19.30 -10.62
N THR A 265 -9.41 -19.51 -9.37
CA THR A 265 -10.24 -18.58 -8.62
C THR A 265 -9.68 -18.37 -7.22
N LEU A 266 -9.47 -17.09 -6.90
CA LEU A 266 -9.07 -16.60 -5.60
C LEU A 266 -10.29 -15.99 -4.90
N HIS A 267 -10.82 -16.69 -3.91
CA HIS A 267 -11.97 -16.24 -3.12
C HIS A 267 -11.52 -15.33 -1.98
N PHE A 268 -12.43 -14.46 -1.55
CA PHE A 268 -12.20 -13.50 -0.49
C PHE A 268 -13.38 -13.44 0.47
N ARG A 269 -13.08 -13.65 1.76
CA ARG A 269 -14.03 -13.53 2.85
C ARG A 269 -13.74 -12.25 3.64
N PRO A 270 -14.57 -11.20 3.52
CA PRO A 270 -14.35 -9.96 4.24
C PRO A 270 -14.55 -10.16 5.75
N TRP A 271 -13.68 -9.55 6.54
CA TRP A 271 -13.85 -9.37 7.98
C TRP A 271 -14.54 -8.03 8.25
N SER A 272 -14.05 -6.98 7.62
CA SER A 272 -14.53 -5.61 7.75
C SER A 272 -14.19 -4.80 6.52
N LYS A 273 -14.73 -3.57 6.42
CA LYS A 273 -14.58 -2.76 5.21
C LYS A 273 -14.42 -1.27 5.54
N ARG A 274 -13.36 -0.68 4.99
CA ARG A 274 -13.27 0.77 4.86
C ARG A 274 -14.00 1.19 3.59
N SER A 275 -14.79 2.25 3.66
CA SER A 275 -15.41 2.85 2.48
C SER A 275 -15.41 4.37 2.56
N GLU A 276 -15.36 5.01 1.41
CA GLU A 276 -15.46 6.46 1.29
C GLU A 276 -16.26 6.79 0.04
N ARG A 277 -17.23 7.69 0.20
CA ARG A 277 -17.97 8.28 -0.91
C ARG A 277 -17.92 9.79 -0.79
N LEU A 278 -17.34 10.43 -1.80
CA LEU A 278 -17.19 11.88 -1.86
C LEU A 278 -17.82 12.42 -3.13
N ARG A 279 -18.57 13.52 -3.04
CA ARG A 279 -19.12 14.27 -4.18
C ARG A 279 -18.94 15.76 -3.88
N LEU A 280 -17.99 16.41 -4.55
CA LEU A 280 -17.65 17.82 -4.39
C LEU A 280 -17.55 18.47 -5.77
N GLY A 281 -18.68 18.91 -6.32
CA GLY A 281 -18.76 19.52 -7.64
C GLY A 281 -18.13 18.65 -8.73
N LEU A 282 -16.95 19.06 -9.20
CA LEU A 282 -16.18 18.37 -10.24
C LEU A 282 -15.46 17.09 -9.76
N ILE A 283 -15.38 16.88 -8.44
CA ILE A 283 -14.71 15.74 -7.81
C ILE A 283 -15.75 14.72 -7.35
N ALA A 284 -15.55 13.46 -7.70
CA ALA A 284 -16.32 12.32 -7.19
C ALA A 284 -15.38 11.15 -6.89
N ILE A 285 -15.54 10.53 -5.72
CA ILE A 285 -14.79 9.34 -5.31
C ILE A 285 -15.78 8.31 -4.79
N ASP A 286 -15.64 7.08 -5.25
CA ASP A 286 -16.29 5.90 -4.69
C ASP A 286 -15.20 4.87 -4.39
N TYR A 287 -14.99 4.58 -3.11
CA TYR A 287 -13.89 3.77 -2.62
C TYR A 287 -14.42 2.71 -1.67
N ARG A 288 -14.03 1.46 -1.91
CA ARG A 288 -14.33 0.31 -1.05
C ARG A 288 -13.05 -0.51 -0.90
N GLN A 289 -12.63 -0.76 0.34
CA GLN A 289 -11.49 -1.62 0.63
C GLN A 289 -11.87 -2.55 1.79
N PRO A 290 -12.40 -3.74 1.50
CA PRO A 290 -12.56 -4.75 2.52
C PRO A 290 -11.22 -5.43 2.86
N PHE A 291 -11.09 -5.78 4.13
CA PHE A 291 -9.97 -6.50 4.73
C PHE A 291 -10.45 -7.89 5.07
N GLY A 292 -9.65 -8.92 4.84
CA GLY A 292 -10.17 -10.27 4.95
C GLY A 292 -9.18 -11.38 4.70
N ALA A 293 -9.75 -12.57 4.62
CA ALA A 293 -9.03 -13.80 4.33
C ALA A 293 -9.23 -14.20 2.87
N PHE A 294 -8.19 -14.82 2.31
CA PHE A 294 -8.17 -15.37 0.96
C PHE A 294 -8.07 -16.90 1.01
N SER A 295 -8.71 -17.55 0.03
CA SER A 295 -8.66 -18.99 -0.16
C SER A 295 -8.81 -19.34 -1.64
N GLY A 296 -8.45 -20.56 -2.02
CA GLY A 296 -8.47 -21.00 -3.42
C GLY A 296 -7.08 -20.89 -4.04
N GLU A 297 -7.01 -20.45 -5.29
CA GLU A 297 -5.79 -20.49 -6.10
C GLU A 297 -5.45 -19.10 -6.61
N LEU A 298 -4.18 -18.71 -6.45
CA LEU A 298 -3.65 -17.49 -7.04
C LEU A 298 -3.58 -17.61 -8.57
N PRO A 299 -3.63 -16.49 -9.30
CA PRO A 299 -3.23 -16.46 -10.70
C PRO A 299 -1.84 -17.08 -10.85
N GLY A 300 -1.71 -18.06 -11.75
CA GLY A 300 -0.49 -18.88 -11.88
C GLY A 300 -0.57 -20.25 -11.20
N GLY A 301 -1.71 -20.60 -10.57
CA GLY A 301 -2.02 -21.97 -10.12
C GLY A 301 -1.55 -22.32 -8.70
N LEU A 302 -1.09 -21.34 -7.92
CA LEU A 302 -0.62 -21.61 -6.55
C LEU A 302 -1.80 -21.65 -5.58
N ARG A 303 -2.09 -22.84 -5.04
CA ARG A 303 -3.13 -23.05 -4.04
C ARG A 303 -2.72 -22.51 -2.67
N LEU A 304 -3.60 -21.71 -2.05
CA LEU A 304 -3.38 -21.13 -0.73
C LEU A 304 -3.78 -22.11 0.38
N VAL A 305 -2.92 -22.24 1.38
CA VAL A 305 -3.24 -22.82 2.69
C VAL A 305 -3.78 -21.73 3.62
N THR A 306 -3.12 -20.57 3.62
CA THR A 306 -3.59 -19.37 4.31
C THR A 306 -3.34 -18.15 3.46
N GLY A 307 -4.23 -17.17 3.53
CA GLY A 307 -4.05 -15.88 2.89
C GLY A 307 -4.84 -14.79 3.60
N THR A 308 -4.24 -13.62 3.74
CA THR A 308 -4.87 -12.45 4.36
C THR A 308 -4.45 -11.19 3.63
N GLY A 309 -5.32 -10.19 3.58
CA GLY A 309 -5.02 -8.95 2.89
C GLY A 309 -6.27 -8.12 2.61
N VAL A 310 -6.29 -7.46 1.46
CA VAL A 310 -7.34 -6.53 1.04
C VAL A 310 -7.80 -6.79 -0.38
N MET A 311 -9.08 -6.53 -0.62
CA MET A 311 -9.58 -6.16 -1.95
C MET A 311 -9.79 -4.65 -1.99
N GLU A 312 -9.86 -4.09 -3.18
CA GLU A 312 -10.14 -2.68 -3.40
C GLU A 312 -10.97 -2.49 -4.67
N PHE A 313 -11.93 -1.58 -4.56
CA PHE A 313 -12.57 -0.90 -5.68
C PHE A 313 -12.37 0.59 -5.52
N HIS A 314 -11.95 1.24 -6.59
CA HIS A 314 -11.83 2.69 -6.63
C HIS A 314 -12.39 3.20 -7.96
N ASP A 315 -13.34 4.12 -7.89
CA ASP A 315 -13.78 4.95 -9.01
C ASP A 315 -13.66 6.41 -8.62
N ALA A 316 -12.71 7.11 -9.22
CA ALA A 316 -12.46 8.49 -8.91
C ALA A 316 -12.41 9.35 -10.16
N ARG A 317 -13.06 10.50 -10.07
CA ARG A 317 -13.18 11.55 -11.08
C ARG A 317 -12.78 12.85 -10.41
N TRP A 318 -11.71 13.51 -10.84
CA TRP A 318 -11.19 14.76 -10.22
C TRP A 318 -10.93 15.88 -11.21
#